data_AF-A0A937BWY9-F1
#
_entry.id   AF-A0A937BWY9-F1
#
_cell.length_a   1.000
_cell.length_b   1.000
_cell.length_c   1.000
_cell.angle_alpha   90.00
_cell.angle_beta   90.00
_cell.angle_gamma   90.00
#
_symmetry.space_group_name_H-M   'P 1'
#
loop_
_entity.id
_entity.type
_entity.pdbx_description
1 polymer ?
#
loop_
_entity_poly.entity_id
_entity_poly.type
_entity_poly.pdbx_seq_one_letter_code
_entity_poly.pdbx_strand_id
1 'polypeptide(L)'
;MGCRSGISLKLDKDNQLSMIPYVVAERKTKSTTWFFGRTANEGKVNILKSVSLQLISKKKAGSAGRKNSDEYYIIDLCDQHLGIKGSRQHRFDFLLGDSGRKLPVDVYYESLNLVVEFNEQQHSKSIKHFDKPDKITVSGVNRGMQRKMYDKLKRTVLPKRGIR
;
A
#
# COMPACT_ATOMS: atom_id res chain seq x y z
N MET A 1 -7.47 5.77 -0.21
CA MET A 1 -8.08 6.29 -1.45
C MET A 1 -8.85 7.56 -1.14
N GLY A 2 -8.31 8.73 -1.52
CA GLY A 2 -9.04 9.98 -1.41
C GLY A 2 -10.06 10.07 -2.54
N CYS A 3 -11.33 9.79 -2.24
CA CYS A 3 -12.42 10.18 -3.11
C CYS A 3 -12.34 11.71 -3.26
N ARG A 4 -12.04 12.20 -4.46
CA ARG A 4 -12.22 13.63 -4.78
C ARG A 4 -13.72 13.88 -4.84
N SER A 5 -14.33 14.07 -3.67
CA SER A 5 -15.76 14.17 -3.48
C SER A 5 -16.27 15.54 -3.92
N GLY A 6 -16.53 15.69 -5.23
CA GLY A 6 -17.24 16.86 -5.76
C GLY A 6 -18.57 17.14 -5.04
N ILE A 7 -19.18 16.09 -4.48
CA ILE A 7 -20.39 16.13 -3.66
C ILE A 7 -20.15 16.91 -2.35
N SER A 8 -19.04 16.67 -1.64
CA SER A 8 -18.72 17.38 -0.39
C SER A 8 -18.46 18.86 -0.63
N LEU A 9 -17.84 19.21 -1.77
CA LEU A 9 -17.54 20.59 -2.11
C LEU A 9 -18.80 21.40 -2.48
N LYS A 10 -19.77 20.76 -3.14
CA LYS A 10 -21.09 21.34 -3.45
C LYS A 10 -21.90 21.57 -2.17
N LEU A 11 -22.00 20.54 -1.32
CA LEU A 11 -22.72 20.62 -0.04
C LEU A 11 -22.07 21.58 0.95
N ASP A 12 -20.76 21.77 0.90
CA ASP A 12 -20.06 22.79 1.69
C ASP A 12 -20.44 24.21 1.27
N LYS A 13 -20.49 24.48 -0.04
CA LYS A 13 -20.94 25.78 -0.58
C LYS A 13 -22.39 26.08 -0.24
N ASP A 14 -23.22 25.04 -0.25
CA ASP A 14 -24.66 25.15 0.01
C ASP A 14 -24.99 25.09 1.53
N ASN A 15 -23.95 25.02 2.40
CA ASN A 15 -24.05 24.91 3.86
C ASN A 15 -24.88 23.70 4.36
N GLN A 16 -24.89 22.61 3.59
CA GLN A 16 -25.64 21.38 3.85
C GLN A 16 -24.76 20.22 4.32
N LEU A 17 -23.52 20.49 4.74
CA LEU A 17 -22.60 19.46 5.26
C LEU A 17 -23.17 18.69 6.45
N SER A 18 -24.02 19.31 7.27
CA SER A 18 -24.70 18.65 8.38
C SER A 18 -25.63 17.50 7.94
N MET A 19 -26.04 17.47 6.66
CA MET A 19 -26.86 16.39 6.11
C MET A 19 -26.07 15.11 5.87
N ILE A 20 -24.73 15.16 5.88
CA ILE A 20 -23.92 13.95 5.77
C ILE A 20 -23.57 13.48 7.18
N PRO A 21 -24.14 12.35 7.64
CA PRO A 21 -23.77 11.80 8.93
C PRO A 21 -22.26 11.56 8.97
N TYR A 22 -21.64 11.83 10.13
CA TYR A 22 -20.23 11.53 10.40
C TYR A 22 -19.19 12.39 9.68
N VAL A 23 -19.60 13.43 8.93
CA VAL A 23 -18.67 14.34 8.27
C VAL A 23 -18.18 15.44 9.22
N VAL A 24 -16.88 15.70 9.21
CA VAL A 24 -16.26 16.84 9.91
C VAL A 24 -15.41 17.61 8.92
N ALA A 25 -15.64 18.93 8.82
CA ALA A 25 -14.86 19.81 7.95
C ALA A 25 -13.83 20.58 8.78
N GLU A 26 -12.54 20.38 8.48
CA GLU A 26 -11.45 21.21 9.01
C GLU A 26 -11.15 22.33 8.00
N ARG A 27 -11.42 23.58 8.40
CA ARG A 27 -11.20 24.75 7.55
C ARG A 27 -9.87 25.41 7.89
N LYS A 28 -8.97 25.49 6.91
CA LYS A 28 -7.73 26.30 6.97
C LYS A 28 -7.86 27.47 6.00
N THR A 29 -7.08 28.53 6.23
CA THR A 29 -7.12 29.76 5.41
C THR A 29 -6.92 29.53 3.91
N LYS A 30 -6.28 28.43 3.51
CA LYS A 30 -6.01 28.09 2.10
C LYS A 30 -6.68 26.80 1.62
N SER A 31 -7.31 26.03 2.48
CA SER A 31 -7.89 24.73 2.11
C SER A 31 -8.92 24.23 3.12
N THR A 32 -10.04 23.70 2.63
CA THR A 32 -10.98 22.90 3.43
C THR A 32 -10.68 21.42 3.24
N THR A 33 -10.49 20.67 4.33
CA THR A 33 -10.32 19.22 4.31
C THR A 33 -11.49 18.56 5.02
N TRP A 34 -12.11 17.55 4.40
CA TRP A 34 -13.24 16.83 4.97
C TRP A 34 -12.81 15.44 5.46
N PHE A 35 -13.25 15.07 6.65
CA PHE A 35 -13.01 13.78 7.29
C PHE A 35 -14.32 13.07 7.58
N PHE A 36 -14.31 11.73 7.56
CA PHE A 36 -15.43 10.88 7.95
C PHE A 36 -14.98 10.01 9.12
N GLY A 37 -15.61 10.16 10.30
CA GLY A 37 -15.22 9.49 11.54
C GLY A 37 -16.36 8.72 12.17
N ARG A 38 -16.11 7.53 12.72
CA ARG A 38 -17.16 6.58 13.18
C ARG A 38 -17.95 7.00 14.43
N THR A 39 -17.81 8.22 14.93
CA THR A 39 -18.46 8.66 16.16
C THR A 39 -19.34 9.87 15.88
N ALA A 40 -20.64 9.70 16.09
CA ALA A 40 -21.56 10.79 16.35
C ALA A 40 -21.14 11.44 17.67
N ASN A 41 -20.37 12.52 17.62
CA ASN A 41 -20.09 13.30 18.82
C ASN A 41 -21.07 14.46 18.88
N GLU A 42 -22.16 14.15 19.57
CA GLU A 42 -22.85 15.04 20.50
C GLU A 42 -21.88 16.01 21.17
N GLY A 43 -22.36 17.24 21.34
CA GLY A 43 -21.55 18.42 21.61
C GLY A 43 -20.47 18.26 22.69
N LYS A 44 -19.26 18.68 22.33
CA LYS A 44 -18.35 19.45 23.20
C LYS A 44 -17.30 20.10 22.30
N VAL A 45 -17.58 21.35 21.92
CA VAL A 45 -16.57 22.28 21.42
C VAL A 45 -15.63 22.57 22.58
N ASN A 46 -14.56 21.78 22.70
CA ASN A 46 -13.47 22.12 23.60
C ASN A 46 -12.53 23.08 22.87
N ILE A 47 -12.78 24.37 23.14
CA ILE A 47 -11.84 25.47 23.00
C ILE A 47 -10.59 25.10 23.81
N LEU A 48 -9.53 24.65 23.12
CA LEU A 48 -8.17 24.83 23.62
C LEU A 48 -7.61 26.07 22.94
N LYS A 49 -7.81 27.20 23.64
CA LYS A 49 -7.08 28.45 23.47
C LYS A 49 -5.58 28.17 23.50
N SER A 50 -4.87 28.78 22.55
CA SER A 50 -3.51 29.28 22.67
C SER A 50 -2.51 28.39 23.41
N VAL A 51 -1.83 27.51 22.67
CA VAL A 51 -0.44 27.18 22.99
C VAL A 51 0.38 27.47 21.75
N SER A 52 1.12 28.56 21.88
CA SER A 52 2.37 28.95 21.24
C SER A 52 2.89 28.00 20.15
N LEU A 53 3.19 28.59 18.99
CA LEU A 53 4.14 28.07 18.00
C LEU A 53 5.48 27.73 18.67
N GLN A 54 5.58 26.56 19.29
CA GLN A 54 6.87 25.90 19.47
C GLN A 54 7.03 24.93 18.33
N LEU A 55 7.93 25.32 17.43
CA LEU A 55 8.54 24.51 16.39
C LEU A 55 8.80 23.10 16.92
N ILE A 56 7.86 22.18 16.70
CA ILE A 56 8.17 20.76 16.75
C ILE A 56 9.06 20.56 15.54
N SER A 57 10.37 20.58 15.84
CA SER A 57 11.45 20.40 14.91
C SER A 57 11.10 19.29 13.93
N LYS A 58 11.42 19.51 12.65
CA LYS A 58 11.43 18.43 11.65
C LYS A 58 12.25 17.29 12.24
N LYS A 59 11.60 16.30 12.87
CA LYS A 59 12.20 15.01 13.10
C LYS A 59 12.49 14.51 11.70
N LYS A 60 13.78 14.54 11.36
CA LYS A 60 14.36 13.89 10.19
C LYS A 60 13.60 12.58 10.04
N ALA A 61 12.91 12.40 8.91
CA ALA A 61 12.33 11.12 8.56
C ALA A 61 13.50 10.13 8.42
N GLY A 62 13.97 9.61 9.56
CA GLY A 62 14.78 8.42 9.61
C GLY A 62 13.93 7.36 8.96
N SER A 63 14.45 6.77 7.89
CA SER A 63 13.81 5.77 7.03
C SER A 63 12.72 5.02 7.78
N ALA A 64 11.46 5.46 7.65
CA ALA A 64 10.33 4.67 8.08
C ALA A 64 10.38 3.45 7.15
N GLY A 65 11.01 2.39 7.65
CA GLY A 65 11.25 1.17 6.90
C GLY A 65 9.94 0.64 6.35
N ARG A 66 10.03 -0.31 5.41
CA ARG A 66 8.96 -0.98 4.65
C ARG A 66 7.65 -1.33 5.40
N LYS A 67 7.60 -1.22 6.72
CA LYS A 67 6.45 -1.37 7.62
C LYS A 67 5.23 -0.47 7.30
N ASN A 68 5.41 0.62 6.53
CA ASN A 68 4.29 1.49 6.10
C ASN A 68 3.87 1.28 4.63
N SER A 69 4.28 0.17 3.99
CA SER A 69 3.83 -0.14 2.63
C SER A 69 2.45 -0.81 2.65
N ASP A 70 1.64 -0.55 1.62
CA ASP A 70 0.35 -1.21 1.42
C ASP A 70 0.51 -2.75 1.36
N GLU A 71 1.60 -3.24 0.75
CA GLU A 71 2.01 -4.65 0.78
C GLU A 71 2.05 -5.20 2.22
N TYR A 72 2.75 -4.50 3.11
CA TYR A 72 2.91 -4.94 4.50
C TYR A 72 1.57 -4.96 5.23
N TYR A 73 0.73 -3.94 5.01
CA TYR A 73 -0.61 -3.86 5.61
C TYR A 73 -1.52 -5.01 5.16
N ILE A 74 -1.57 -5.29 3.85
CA ILE A 74 -2.40 -6.37 3.30
C ILE A 74 -1.94 -7.73 3.82
N ILE A 75 -0.64 -7.99 3.86
CA ILE A 75 -0.14 -9.27 4.35
C ILE A 75 -0.35 -9.40 5.86
N ASP A 76 -0.22 -8.32 6.64
CA ASP A 76 -0.55 -8.34 8.07
C ASP A 76 -2.03 -8.69 8.31
N LEU A 77 -2.95 -8.20 7.47
CA LEU A 77 -4.35 -8.62 7.51
C LEU A 77 -4.51 -10.10 7.19
N CYS A 78 -3.76 -10.64 6.22
CA CYS A 78 -3.76 -12.07 5.92
C CYS A 78 -3.28 -12.90 7.12
N ASP A 79 -2.19 -12.48 7.78
CA ASP A 79 -1.67 -13.15 8.98
C ASP A 79 -2.73 -13.19 10.10
N GLN A 80 -3.44 -12.07 10.31
CA GLN A 80 -4.50 -11.96 11.31
C GLN A 80 -5.69 -12.86 10.99
N HIS A 81 -6.14 -12.91 9.74
CA HIS A 81 -7.28 -13.73 9.32
C HIS A 81 -6.97 -15.23 9.28
N LEU A 82 -5.74 -15.61 8.92
CA LEU A 82 -5.30 -16.99 8.90
C LEU A 82 -4.87 -17.49 10.29
N GLY A 83 -4.63 -16.58 11.25
CA GLY A 83 -4.17 -16.91 12.59
C GLY A 83 -2.73 -17.44 12.66
N ILE A 84 -1.98 -17.33 11.56
CA ILE A 84 -0.60 -17.81 11.41
C ILE A 84 0.25 -16.70 10.79
N LYS A 85 1.51 -16.60 11.23
CA LYS A 85 2.46 -15.65 10.62
C LYS A 85 3.19 -16.32 9.47
N GLY A 86 3.06 -15.77 8.27
CA GLY A 86 3.80 -16.25 7.10
C GLY A 86 5.26 -15.77 7.07
N SER A 87 6.11 -16.55 6.40
CA SER A 87 7.50 -16.19 6.12
C SER A 87 7.54 -15.10 5.05
N ARG A 88 8.00 -13.89 5.42
CA ARG A 88 8.08 -12.74 4.51
C ARG A 88 9.27 -12.83 3.57
N GLN A 89 9.11 -12.40 2.32
CA GLN A 89 10.15 -12.46 1.29
C GLN A 89 10.79 -13.86 1.14
N HIS A 90 9.96 -14.90 1.30
CA HIS A 90 10.40 -16.28 1.31
C HIS A 90 11.04 -16.68 -0.03
N ARG A 91 12.09 -17.51 0.01
CA ARG A 91 12.86 -17.89 -1.18
C ARG A 91 12.93 -19.40 -1.28
N PHE A 92 12.24 -19.95 -2.26
CA PHE A 92 12.33 -21.37 -2.58
C PHE A 92 13.61 -21.69 -3.36
N ASP A 93 14.19 -22.87 -3.11
CA ASP A 93 15.39 -23.34 -3.82
C ASP A 93 15.13 -23.60 -5.32
N PHE A 94 13.92 -24.04 -5.65
CA PHE A 94 13.54 -24.38 -7.02
C PHE A 94 13.05 -23.17 -7.84
N LEU A 95 12.85 -22.01 -7.21
CA LEU A 95 12.31 -20.81 -7.87
C LEU A 95 13.45 -19.85 -8.21
N LEU A 96 14.09 -20.09 -9.35
CA LEU A 96 15.25 -19.34 -9.81
C LEU A 96 14.89 -18.39 -10.95
N GLY A 97 15.44 -17.18 -10.91
CA GLY A 97 15.37 -16.21 -11.99
C GLY A 97 16.38 -16.48 -13.10
N ASP A 98 16.41 -15.59 -14.08
CA ASP A 98 17.28 -15.71 -15.27
C ASP A 98 18.78 -15.66 -14.95
N SER A 99 19.13 -14.96 -13.87
CA SER A 99 20.48 -14.84 -13.31
C SER A 99 20.86 -15.96 -12.35
N GLY A 100 20.02 -17.00 -12.20
CA GLY A 100 20.22 -18.08 -11.23
C GLY A 100 19.97 -17.67 -9.77
N ARG A 101 19.52 -16.44 -9.52
CA ARG A 101 19.16 -15.97 -8.17
C ARG A 101 17.76 -16.43 -7.79
N LYS A 102 17.60 -16.89 -6.54
CA LYS A 102 16.29 -17.24 -5.96
C LYS A 102 15.35 -16.05 -5.98
N LEU A 103 14.15 -16.23 -6.52
CA LEU A 103 13.13 -15.19 -6.54
C LEU A 103 12.37 -15.18 -5.21
N PRO A 104 12.25 -14.03 -4.54
CA PRO A 104 11.42 -13.92 -3.34
C PRO A 104 9.93 -13.92 -3.71
N VAL A 105 9.11 -14.56 -2.89
CA VAL A 105 7.65 -14.39 -2.82
C VAL A 105 7.31 -13.49 -1.63
N ASP A 106 6.23 -12.72 -1.69
CA ASP A 106 5.97 -11.69 -0.67
C ASP A 106 5.70 -12.31 0.71
N VAL A 107 4.87 -13.36 0.75
CA VAL A 107 4.67 -14.20 1.94
C VAL A 107 4.40 -15.66 1.60
N TYR A 108 4.88 -16.56 2.45
CA TYR A 108 4.60 -17.99 2.39
C TYR A 108 4.10 -18.52 3.74
N TYR A 109 2.95 -19.19 3.72
CA TYR A 109 2.35 -19.87 4.86
C TYR A 109 2.62 -21.36 4.78
N GLU A 110 3.68 -21.81 5.46
CA GLU A 110 4.17 -23.19 5.37
C GLU A 110 3.13 -24.24 5.80
N SER A 111 2.39 -23.98 6.88
CA SER A 111 1.35 -24.88 7.37
C SER A 111 0.17 -25.07 6.41
N LEU A 112 -0.08 -24.10 5.53
CA LEU A 112 -1.17 -24.14 4.55
C LEU A 112 -0.66 -24.43 3.12
N ASN A 113 0.66 -24.54 2.94
CA ASN A 113 1.33 -24.59 1.65
C ASN A 113 0.81 -23.51 0.67
N LEU A 114 0.64 -22.28 1.18
CA LEU A 114 -0.02 -21.16 0.50
C LEU A 114 0.95 -20.00 0.34
N VAL A 115 1.06 -19.47 -0.88
CA VAL A 115 1.78 -18.22 -1.16
C VAL A 115 0.78 -17.11 -1.43
N VAL A 116 1.04 -15.92 -0.87
CA VAL A 116 0.29 -14.71 -1.20
C VAL A 116 1.26 -13.68 -1.76
N GLU A 117 0.92 -13.12 -2.93
CA GLU A 117 1.68 -12.06 -3.58
C GLU A 117 0.83 -10.80 -3.74
N PHE A 118 1.42 -9.64 -3.46
CA PHE A 118 0.80 -8.35 -3.59
C PHE A 118 1.05 -7.80 -4.99
N ASN A 119 0.02 -7.81 -5.83
CA ASN A 119 0.10 -7.32 -7.20
C ASN A 119 -0.28 -5.83 -7.28
N GLU A 120 0.70 -4.94 -7.09
CA GLU A 120 0.43 -3.50 -7.17
C GLU A 120 0.17 -3.07 -8.63
N GLN A 121 -1.04 -2.57 -8.90
CA GLN A 121 -1.47 -2.17 -10.25
C GLN A 121 -0.59 -1.08 -10.91
N GLN A 122 0.25 -0.39 -10.13
CA GLN A 122 1.25 0.56 -10.62
C GLN A 122 2.34 -0.09 -11.51
N HIS A 123 2.39 -1.43 -11.62
CA HIS A 123 3.21 -2.17 -12.59
C HIS A 123 2.57 -2.34 -13.98
N SER A 124 1.34 -1.88 -14.18
CA SER A 124 0.60 -2.04 -15.45
C SER A 124 0.79 -0.88 -16.42
N LYS A 125 1.20 0.29 -15.93
CA LYS A 125 1.52 1.47 -16.74
C LYS A 125 3.04 1.63 -16.76
N SER A 126 3.61 1.71 -17.95
CA SER A 126 5.06 1.89 -18.12
C SER A 126 5.51 3.20 -17.48
N ILE A 127 6.22 3.12 -16.36
CA ILE A 127 6.86 4.29 -15.74
C ILE A 127 8.32 4.25 -16.19
N LYS A 128 8.75 5.26 -16.97
CA LYS A 128 10.13 5.37 -17.51
C LYS A 128 11.22 5.12 -16.45
N HIS A 129 10.99 5.56 -15.21
CA HIS A 129 11.92 5.37 -14.10
C HIS A 129 12.08 3.90 -13.65
N PHE A 130 11.02 3.09 -13.79
CA PHE A 130 10.96 1.72 -13.28
C PHE A 130 11.30 0.66 -14.33
N ASP A 131 10.91 0.91 -15.58
CA ASP A 131 11.20 0.03 -16.70
C ASP A 131 12.66 0.16 -17.15
N LYS A 132 13.26 1.35 -16.99
CA LYS A 132 14.64 1.62 -17.41
C LYS A 132 14.88 1.06 -18.82
N PRO A 133 14.16 1.56 -19.85
CA PRO A 133 14.24 1.08 -21.24
C PRO A 133 15.67 0.86 -21.73
N ASP A 134 16.59 1.70 -21.25
CA ASP A 134 18.00 1.73 -21.65
C ASP A 134 18.89 0.73 -20.88
N LYS A 135 18.35 -0.05 -19.94
CA LYS A 135 19.07 -1.09 -19.19
C LYS A 135 18.57 -2.48 -19.55
N ILE A 136 19.43 -3.21 -20.23
CA ILE A 136 19.25 -4.60 -20.59
C ILE A 136 19.66 -5.49 -19.41
N THR A 137 18.84 -6.50 -19.07
CA THR A 137 19.18 -7.51 -18.06
C THR A 137 20.11 -8.58 -18.64
N VAL A 138 20.62 -9.49 -17.81
CA VAL A 138 21.52 -10.59 -18.23
C VAL A 138 20.97 -11.38 -19.42
N SER A 139 19.65 -11.43 -19.59
CA SER A 139 18.97 -12.16 -20.66
C SER A 139 18.55 -11.32 -21.86
N GLY A 140 19.09 -10.11 -22.03
CA GLY A 140 18.79 -9.30 -23.21
C GLY A 140 17.44 -8.56 -23.14
N VAL A 141 16.68 -8.70 -22.05
CA VAL A 141 15.34 -8.10 -21.91
C VAL A 141 15.36 -6.84 -21.05
N ASN A 142 14.36 -5.98 -21.25
CA ASN A 142 14.13 -4.86 -20.36
C ASN A 142 13.64 -5.33 -18.97
N ARG A 143 13.93 -4.56 -17.91
CA ARG A 143 13.53 -4.86 -16.52
C ARG A 143 12.02 -5.08 -16.35
N GLY A 144 11.16 -4.34 -17.07
CA GLY A 144 9.71 -4.52 -17.04
C GLY A 144 9.28 -5.89 -17.59
N MET A 145 9.87 -6.31 -18.71
CA MET A 145 9.65 -7.64 -19.29
C MET A 145 10.17 -8.75 -18.37
N GLN A 146 11.31 -8.54 -17.73
CA GLN A 146 11.86 -9.48 -16.74
C GLN A 146 10.89 -9.70 -15.56
N ARG A 147 10.23 -8.65 -15.05
CA ARG A 147 9.20 -8.79 -13.98
C ARG A 147 8.04 -9.65 -14.45
N LYS A 148 7.49 -9.36 -15.63
CA LYS A 148 6.39 -10.15 -16.21
C LYS A 148 6.76 -11.63 -16.38
N MET A 149 7.99 -11.90 -16.81
CA MET A 149 8.47 -13.29 -16.91
C MET A 149 8.56 -13.97 -15.55
N TYR A 150 9.02 -13.26 -14.51
CA TYR A 150 9.08 -13.80 -13.15
C TYR A 150 7.70 -14.06 -12.56
N ASP A 151 6.75 -13.14 -12.73
CA ASP A 151 5.37 -13.34 -12.24
C ASP A 151 4.73 -14.55 -12.93
N LYS A 152 4.98 -14.73 -14.23
CA LYS A 152 4.53 -15.91 -14.98
C LYS A 152 5.21 -17.20 -14.49
N LEU A 153 6.52 -17.14 -14.21
CA LEU A 153 7.28 -18.28 -13.69
C LEU A 153 6.73 -18.75 -12.35
N LYS A 154 6.50 -17.82 -11.41
CA LYS A 154 5.92 -18.11 -10.10
C LYS A 154 4.56 -18.79 -10.21
N ARG A 155 3.65 -18.22 -11.00
CA ARG A 155 2.32 -18.80 -11.29
C ARG A 155 2.37 -20.19 -11.91
N THR A 156 3.44 -20.53 -12.62
CA THR A 156 3.58 -21.83 -13.29
C THR A 156 4.29 -22.86 -12.40
N VAL A 157 5.29 -22.45 -11.63
CA VAL A 157 6.18 -23.35 -10.87
C VAL A 157 5.61 -23.68 -9.50
N LEU A 158 4.98 -22.73 -8.81
CA LEU A 158 4.43 -22.96 -7.47
C LEU A 158 3.34 -24.06 -7.48
N PRO A 159 2.34 -24.04 -8.40
CA PRO A 159 1.32 -25.08 -8.43
C PRO A 159 1.88 -26.47 -8.79
N LYS A 160 2.93 -26.54 -9.63
CA LYS A 160 3.60 -27.81 -9.96
C LYS A 160 4.29 -28.45 -8.75
N ARG A 161 4.59 -27.68 -7.71
CA ARG A 161 5.15 -28.15 -6.44
C ARG A 161 4.09 -28.37 -5.36
N GLY A 162 2.80 -28.31 -5.74
CA GLY A 162 1.67 -28.46 -4.81
C GLY A 162 1.41 -27.23 -3.94
N ILE A 163 2.12 -26.13 -4.19
CA ILE A 163 1.95 -24.86 -3.49
C ILE A 163 0.82 -24.08 -4.15
N ARG A 164 -0.13 -23.61 -3.35
CA ARG A 164 -1.30 -22.85 -3.81
C ARG A 164 -0.98 -21.37 -3.94
#